data_AF-A0A1H6RYM3-F1
#
_entry.id   AF-A0A1H6RYM3-F1
#
_cell.length_a   1.000
_cell.length_b   1.000
_cell.length_c   1.000
_cell.angle_alpha   90.00
_cell.angle_beta   90.00
_cell.angle_gamma   90.00
#
_symmetry.space_group_name_H-M   'P 1'
#
loop_
_entity.id
_entity.type
_entity.pdbx_description
1 polymer ?
#
loop_
_entity_poly.entity_id
_entity_poly.type
_entity_poly.pdbx_seq_one_letter_code
_entity_poly.pdbx_strand_id
1 'polypeptide(L)'
;MAVISELIRVESDGTISFGDYTLDKKSKVEDFKHDGDVLKVKTYKEITKLERNGVFVYESVPGTSVDHFHVTENQVAFSVEGTEDAQITLELEPEAEYDITVDQTNTGKMKTNLGGKLSLSVKLESGCVVPVKVEKA
;
A
#
# COMPACT_ATOMS: atom_id res chain seq x y z
N MET A 1 8.77 9.79 -13.80
CA MET A 1 7.60 9.18 -13.16
C MET A 1 6.83 10.27 -12.43
N ALA A 2 5.50 10.24 -12.51
CA ALA A 2 4.67 11.29 -11.94
C ALA A 2 4.54 11.04 -10.45
N VAL A 3 5.16 11.90 -9.63
CA VAL A 3 4.75 12.08 -8.24
C VAL A 3 3.24 12.23 -8.24
N ILE A 4 2.55 11.39 -7.48
CA ILE A 4 1.11 11.43 -7.31
C ILE A 4 0.75 12.82 -6.79
N SER A 5 0.34 13.74 -7.67
CA SER A 5 0.03 15.13 -7.29
C SER A 5 -1.27 15.24 -6.50
N GLU A 6 -2.10 14.19 -6.54
CA GLU A 6 -3.38 14.06 -5.87
C GLU A 6 -3.27 12.93 -4.85
N LEU A 7 -3.41 13.18 -3.54
CA LEU A 7 -3.10 12.18 -2.48
C LEU A 7 -3.82 10.82 -2.65
N ILE A 8 -4.90 10.78 -3.42
CA ILE A 8 -5.59 9.57 -3.88
C ILE A 8 -6.28 9.86 -5.22
N ARG A 9 -6.24 8.90 -6.14
CA ARG A 9 -6.97 8.93 -7.42
C ARG A 9 -7.41 7.53 -7.85
N VAL A 10 -8.35 7.48 -8.80
CA VAL A 10 -8.74 6.24 -9.50
C VAL A 10 -7.97 6.18 -10.82
N GLU A 11 -7.33 5.06 -11.08
CA GLU A 11 -6.62 4.79 -12.33
C GLU A 11 -7.57 4.35 -13.45
N SER A 12 -7.09 4.38 -14.69
CA SER A 12 -7.91 4.01 -15.86
C SER A 12 -8.41 2.55 -15.85
N ASP A 13 -7.76 1.67 -15.09
CA ASP A 13 -8.14 0.27 -14.89
C ASP A 13 -9.08 0.05 -13.69
N GLY A 14 -9.49 1.14 -13.03
CA GLY A 14 -10.36 1.11 -11.86
C GLY A 14 -9.66 0.87 -10.53
N THR A 15 -8.34 0.64 -10.51
CA THR A 15 -7.58 0.57 -9.25
C THR A 15 -7.40 1.96 -8.63
N ILE A 16 -6.88 2.01 -7.39
CA ILE A 16 -6.56 3.28 -6.73
C ILE A 16 -5.06 3.46 -6.60
N SER A 17 -4.60 4.69 -6.79
CA SER A 17 -3.23 5.10 -6.44
C SER A 17 -3.31 6.19 -5.38
N PHE A 18 -2.40 6.17 -4.41
CA PHE A 18 -2.43 7.07 -3.27
C PHE A 18 -1.05 7.26 -2.64
N GLY A 19 -0.95 8.27 -1.79
CA GLY A 19 0.29 8.57 -1.09
C GLY A 19 1.14 9.59 -1.83
N ASP A 20 1.92 10.31 -1.05
CA ASP A 20 2.88 11.30 -1.49
C ASP A 20 3.92 11.45 -0.38
N TYR A 21 5.07 10.81 -0.58
CA TYR A 21 6.19 10.85 0.34
C TYR A 21 7.04 12.13 0.20
N THR A 22 6.78 12.95 -0.81
CA THR A 22 7.53 14.19 -1.05
C THR A 22 7.08 15.33 -0.14
N LEU A 23 5.93 15.17 0.52
CA LEU A 23 5.38 16.17 1.43
C LEU A 23 6.17 16.23 2.74
N ASP A 24 6.62 17.43 3.09
CA ASP A 24 7.25 17.68 4.39
C ASP A 24 6.28 17.60 5.57
N LYS A 25 5.00 17.85 5.31
CA LYS A 25 3.95 17.91 6.33
C LYS A 25 2.80 16.99 5.95
N LYS A 26 2.24 16.37 6.98
CA LYS A 26 1.05 15.51 6.89
C LYS A 26 -0.07 16.19 6.13
N SER A 27 -0.49 15.54 5.05
CA SER A 27 -1.71 15.87 4.32
C SER A 27 -2.67 14.69 4.36
N LYS A 28 -3.95 14.95 4.13
CA LYS A 28 -4.98 13.92 4.14
C LYS A 28 -6.09 14.19 3.13
N VAL A 29 -6.63 13.12 2.58
CA VAL A 29 -7.94 13.10 1.93
C VAL A 29 -8.84 12.23 2.81
N GLU A 30 -10.02 12.75 3.11
CA GLU A 30 -11.08 12.06 3.82
C GLU A 30 -12.29 11.97 2.88
N ASP A 31 -13.17 11.00 3.12
CA ASP A 31 -14.44 10.84 2.41
C ASP A 31 -14.33 10.59 0.88
N PHE A 32 -13.21 10.01 0.41
CA PHE A 32 -13.05 9.65 -1.00
C PHE A 32 -13.87 8.42 -1.35
N LYS A 33 -14.87 8.56 -2.23
CA LYS A 33 -15.78 7.47 -2.57
C LYS A 33 -15.27 6.68 -3.77
N HIS A 34 -15.17 5.36 -3.63
CA HIS A 34 -14.78 4.46 -4.71
C HIS A 34 -15.39 3.08 -4.47
N ASP A 35 -16.02 2.50 -5.49
CA ASP A 35 -16.63 1.16 -5.45
C ASP A 35 -17.57 0.90 -4.25
N GLY A 36 -18.29 1.93 -3.82
CA GLY A 36 -19.21 1.85 -2.68
C GLY A 36 -18.54 1.99 -1.31
N ASP A 37 -17.21 2.04 -1.27
CA ASP A 37 -16.41 2.28 -0.08
C ASP A 37 -16.11 3.78 0.12
N VAL A 38 -15.78 4.12 1.37
CA VAL A 38 -15.23 5.42 1.76
C VAL A 38 -13.77 5.25 2.16
N LEU A 39 -12.88 5.85 1.39
CA LEU A 39 -11.44 5.79 1.57
C LEU A 39 -10.92 7.04 2.25
N LYS A 40 -9.85 6.85 3.03
CA LYS A 40 -9.15 7.90 3.74
C LYS A 40 -7.66 7.65 3.66
N VAL A 41 -6.95 8.64 3.12
CA VAL A 41 -5.50 8.61 2.98
C VAL A 41 -4.87 9.68 3.87
N LYS A 42 -3.82 9.31 4.59
CA LYS A 42 -2.94 10.24 5.31
C LYS A 42 -1.53 9.97 4.83
N THR A 43 -0.84 10.99 4.34
CA THR A 43 0.49 10.82 3.76
C THR A 43 1.39 12.01 4.02
N TYR A 44 2.68 11.71 4.22
CA TYR A 44 3.83 12.60 4.12
C TYR A 44 5.10 11.75 4.23
N LYS A 45 6.28 12.37 4.16
CA LYS A 45 7.57 11.67 4.15
C LYS A 45 7.78 10.60 5.24
N GLU A 46 7.12 10.68 6.40
CA GLU A 46 7.31 9.68 7.47
C GLU A 46 6.29 8.54 7.45
N ILE A 47 5.14 8.69 6.78
CA ILE A 47 4.09 7.67 6.78
C ILE A 47 3.09 7.87 5.65
N THR A 48 2.70 6.77 5.00
CA THR A 48 1.53 6.70 4.12
C THR A 48 0.58 5.69 4.72
N LYS A 49 -0.69 6.07 4.89
CA LYS A 49 -1.72 5.22 5.49
C LYS A 49 -3.03 5.30 4.71
N LEU A 50 -3.60 4.14 4.40
CA LEU A 50 -4.93 3.98 3.81
C LEU A 50 -5.87 3.32 4.82
N GLU A 51 -7.04 3.94 4.99
CA GLU A 51 -8.19 3.40 5.72
C GLU A 51 -9.36 3.24 4.73
N ARG A 52 -10.12 2.16 4.83
CA ARG A 52 -11.34 1.87 4.06
C ARG A 52 -12.49 1.65 5.04
N ASN A 53 -13.56 2.43 4.90
CA ASN A 53 -14.71 2.42 5.81
C ASN A 53 -14.31 2.56 7.30
N GLY A 54 -13.25 3.33 7.58
CA GLY A 54 -12.71 3.52 8.91
C GLY A 54 -11.84 2.38 9.45
N VAL A 55 -11.66 1.30 8.68
CA VAL A 55 -10.78 0.16 8.99
C VAL A 55 -9.43 0.37 8.30
N PHE A 56 -8.34 -0.08 8.93
CA PHE A 56 -7.02 -0.01 8.33
C PHE A 56 -6.93 -0.92 7.09
N VAL A 57 -6.12 -0.55 6.10
CA VAL A 57 -5.85 -1.41 4.94
C VAL A 57 -4.36 -1.51 4.66
N TYR A 58 -3.68 -0.36 4.62
CA TYR A 58 -2.27 -0.25 4.27
C TYR A 58 -1.59 0.80 5.14
N GLU A 59 -0.35 0.56 5.51
CA GLU A 59 0.54 1.56 6.07
C GLU A 59 1.98 1.31 5.63
N SER A 60 2.73 2.37 5.37
CA SER A 60 4.17 2.33 5.17
C SER A 60 4.88 3.27 6.14
N VAL A 61 6.05 2.85 6.62
CA VAL A 61 6.98 3.71 7.35
C VAL A 61 8.40 3.48 6.79
N PRO A 62 9.06 4.50 6.20
CA PRO A 62 8.55 5.86 5.96
C PRO A 62 7.42 5.92 4.91
N GLY A 63 7.00 7.15 4.59
CA GLY A 63 5.95 7.39 3.61
C GLY A 63 6.36 6.92 2.22
N THR A 64 5.37 6.44 1.48
CA THR A 64 5.52 5.95 0.10
C THR A 64 4.41 6.49 -0.80
N SER A 65 4.63 6.40 -2.10
CA SER A 65 3.58 6.53 -3.12
C SER A 65 3.23 5.11 -3.55
N VAL A 66 1.94 4.81 -3.62
CA VAL A 66 1.40 3.49 -3.96
C VAL A 66 0.60 3.62 -5.23
N ASP A 67 0.97 2.84 -6.23
CA ASP A 67 0.33 2.83 -7.55
C ASP A 67 -0.43 1.53 -7.77
N HIS A 68 -1.62 1.66 -8.39
CA HIS A 68 -2.45 0.54 -8.84
C HIS A 68 -2.75 -0.47 -7.71
N PHE A 69 -3.11 0.04 -6.53
CA PHE A 69 -3.46 -0.79 -5.39
C PHE A 69 -4.76 -1.53 -5.64
N HIS A 70 -4.64 -2.85 -5.70
CA HIS A 70 -5.72 -3.76 -6.02
C HIS A 70 -5.82 -4.86 -4.98
N VAL A 71 -7.04 -5.09 -4.48
CA VAL A 71 -7.36 -6.10 -3.48
C VAL A 71 -8.47 -6.97 -4.01
N THR A 72 -8.25 -8.28 -3.94
CA THR A 72 -9.23 -9.33 -4.19
C THR A 72 -9.35 -10.22 -2.95
N GLU A 73 -10.21 -11.23 -2.98
CA GLU A 73 -10.33 -12.21 -1.90
C GLU A 73 -9.01 -12.94 -1.60
N ASN A 74 -8.20 -13.22 -2.63
CA ASN A 74 -7.01 -14.06 -2.51
C ASN A 74 -5.70 -13.32 -2.79
N GLN A 75 -5.74 -12.04 -3.13
CA GLN A 75 -4.54 -11.32 -3.58
C GLN A 75 -4.61 -9.83 -3.26
N VAL A 76 -3.49 -9.28 -2.81
CA VAL A 76 -3.19 -7.85 -2.82
C VAL A 76 -2.00 -7.61 -3.76
N ALA A 77 -2.14 -6.66 -4.68
CA ALA A 77 -1.06 -6.25 -5.58
C ALA A 77 -1.01 -4.73 -5.72
N PHE A 78 0.20 -4.20 -5.78
CA PHE A 78 0.46 -2.77 -5.98
C PHE A 78 1.91 -2.56 -6.38
N SER A 79 2.21 -1.36 -6.83
CA SER A 79 3.57 -0.86 -6.98
C SER A 79 3.83 0.22 -5.94
N VAL A 80 5.07 0.34 -5.47
CA VAL A 80 5.43 1.30 -4.43
C VAL A 80 6.72 2.03 -4.79
N GLU A 81 6.74 3.34 -4.53
CA GLU A 81 7.89 4.23 -4.69
C GLU A 81 8.19 4.95 -3.36
N GLY A 82 9.46 5.17 -3.07
CA GLY A 82 9.93 5.90 -1.89
C GLY A 82 11.42 6.23 -2.00
N THR A 83 11.94 6.98 -1.02
CA THR A 83 13.35 7.42 -1.03
C THR A 83 14.30 6.49 -0.29
N GLU A 84 13.77 5.62 0.57
CA GLU A 84 14.52 4.70 1.43
C GLU A 84 13.68 3.46 1.73
N ASP A 85 14.33 2.41 2.23
CA ASP A 85 13.68 1.15 2.62
C ASP A 85 12.45 1.39 3.49
N ALA A 86 11.31 0.83 3.09
CA ALA A 86 10.04 1.01 3.78
C ALA A 86 9.52 -0.30 4.38
N GLN A 87 9.01 -0.18 5.60
CA GLN A 87 8.22 -1.21 6.24
C GLN A 87 6.76 -1.03 5.85
N ILE A 88 6.22 -1.95 5.05
CA ILE A 88 4.81 -1.97 4.65
C ILE A 88 4.06 -2.93 5.57
N THR A 89 2.87 -2.54 6.01
CA THR A 89 1.92 -3.37 6.76
C THR A 89 0.58 -3.38 6.05
N LEU A 90 0.06 -4.59 5.81
CA LEU A 90 -1.25 -4.85 5.20
C LEU A 90 -2.20 -5.46 6.22
N GLU A 91 -3.49 -5.18 6.09
CA GLU A 91 -4.56 -5.93 6.75
C GLU A 91 -5.19 -6.91 5.77
N LEU A 92 -5.12 -8.18 6.14
CA LEU A 92 -5.52 -9.35 5.38
C LEU A 92 -6.35 -10.28 6.30
N GLU A 93 -6.73 -11.45 5.80
CA GLU A 93 -7.41 -12.45 6.62
C GLU A 93 -6.53 -12.90 7.81
N PRO A 94 -7.06 -12.92 9.05
CA PRO A 94 -6.36 -13.44 10.22
C PRO A 94 -5.91 -14.89 10.08
N GLU A 95 -4.72 -15.19 10.61
CA GLU A 95 -4.16 -16.53 10.68
C GLU A 95 -4.05 -17.30 9.35
N ALA A 96 -3.98 -16.59 8.23
CA ALA A 96 -3.83 -17.15 6.89
C ALA A 96 -2.38 -17.04 6.38
N GLU A 97 -1.97 -17.97 5.52
CA GLU A 97 -0.66 -17.98 4.87
C GLU A 97 -0.71 -17.30 3.50
N TYR A 98 0.37 -16.60 3.15
CA TYR A 98 0.49 -15.88 1.89
C TYR A 98 1.88 -16.07 1.30
N ASP A 99 1.94 -16.30 -0.02
CA ASP A 99 3.13 -16.22 -0.85
C ASP A 99 3.40 -14.74 -1.21
N ILE A 100 4.63 -14.29 -0.96
CA ILE A 100 5.03 -12.90 -1.16
C ILE A 100 6.03 -12.80 -2.31
N THR A 101 5.79 -11.84 -3.19
CA THR A 101 6.69 -11.46 -4.27
C THR A 101 6.98 -9.96 -4.17
N VAL A 102 8.26 -9.59 -4.09
CA VAL A 102 8.74 -8.21 -4.10
C VAL A 102 9.76 -8.07 -5.22
N ASP A 103 9.62 -7.05 -6.06
CA ASP A 103 10.48 -6.84 -7.24
C ASP A 103 10.62 -8.10 -8.11
N GLN A 104 9.47 -8.73 -8.40
CA GLN A 104 9.37 -9.99 -9.17
C GLN A 104 10.12 -11.19 -8.55
N THR A 105 10.66 -11.04 -7.34
CA THR A 105 11.38 -12.07 -6.60
C THR A 105 10.50 -12.62 -5.49
N ASN A 106 10.32 -13.94 -5.45
CA ASN A 106 9.59 -14.58 -4.36
C ASN A 106 10.43 -14.48 -3.06
N THR A 107 9.87 -13.85 -2.04
CA THR A 107 10.52 -13.62 -0.73
C THR A 107 10.15 -14.68 0.31
N GLY A 108 9.31 -15.65 -0.06
CA GLY A 108 8.84 -16.75 0.78
C GLY A 108 7.37 -16.61 1.19
N LYS A 109 6.96 -17.50 2.09
CA LYS A 109 5.63 -17.51 2.70
C LYS A 109 5.64 -16.81 4.05
N MET A 110 4.58 -16.06 4.35
CA MET A 110 4.35 -15.48 5.67
C MET A 110 2.93 -15.73 6.13
N LYS A 111 2.76 -15.90 7.45
CA LYS A 111 1.44 -16.05 8.08
C LYS A 111 1.03 -14.72 8.73
N THR A 112 -0.20 -14.29 8.53
CA THR A 112 -0.76 -13.13 9.24
C THR A 112 -0.91 -13.42 10.73
N ASN A 113 -0.83 -12.38 11.55
CA ASN A 113 -1.09 -12.51 12.98
C ASN A 113 -2.60 -12.67 13.29
N LEU A 114 -2.96 -12.78 14.57
CA LEU A 114 -4.36 -12.88 15.03
C LEU A 114 -5.24 -11.69 14.59
N GLY A 115 -4.64 -10.54 14.32
CA GLY A 115 -5.32 -9.34 13.83
C GLY A 115 -5.26 -9.17 12.32
N GLY A 116 -4.86 -10.20 11.57
CA GLY A 116 -4.78 -10.14 10.10
C GLY A 116 -3.64 -9.29 9.55
N LYS A 117 -2.68 -8.86 10.38
CA LYS A 117 -1.59 -8.02 9.89
C LYS A 117 -0.47 -8.86 9.30
N LEU A 118 0.03 -8.41 8.15
CA LEU A 118 1.25 -8.89 7.53
C LEU A 118 2.15 -7.69 7.26
N SER A 119 3.40 -7.77 7.73
CA SER A 119 4.39 -6.70 7.57
C SER A 119 5.58 -7.21 6.75
N LEU A 120 5.98 -6.47 5.72
CA LEU A 120 7.08 -6.80 4.82
C LEU A 120 7.99 -5.58 4.59
N SER A 121 9.30 -5.82 4.48
CA SER A 121 10.28 -4.76 4.19
C SER A 121 10.54 -4.70 2.69
N VAL A 122 10.42 -3.51 2.10
CA VAL A 122 10.69 -3.28 0.68
C VAL A 122 11.88 -2.35 0.56
N LYS A 123 12.88 -2.76 -0.23
CA LYS A 123 14.01 -1.90 -0.57
C LYS A 123 13.57 -0.90 -1.63
N LEU A 124 13.73 0.38 -1.35
CA LEU A 124 13.30 1.45 -2.26
C LEU A 124 14.48 2.37 -2.54
N GLU A 125 14.53 2.82 -3.78
CA GLU A 125 15.49 3.81 -4.26
C GLU A 125 14.72 4.93 -4.97
N SER A 126 15.19 6.16 -4.81
CA SER A 126 14.51 7.33 -5.38
C SER A 126 14.36 7.20 -6.90
N GLY A 127 13.13 7.30 -7.40
CA GLY A 127 12.81 7.16 -8.83
C GLY A 127 12.64 5.71 -9.32
N CYS A 128 12.74 4.73 -8.43
CA CYS A 128 12.48 3.33 -8.71
C CYS A 128 11.12 2.91 -8.15
N VAL A 129 10.34 2.22 -8.98
CA VAL A 129 9.03 1.68 -8.60
C VAL A 129 9.18 0.18 -8.40
N VAL A 130 8.79 -0.31 -7.23
CA VAL A 130 8.92 -1.72 -6.86
C VAL A 130 7.54 -2.39 -6.82
N PRO A 131 7.28 -3.42 -7.65
CA PRO A 131 6.03 -4.18 -7.59
C PRO A 131 6.02 -5.12 -6.37
N VAL A 132 4.88 -5.16 -5.67
CA VAL A 132 4.60 -6.06 -4.55
C VAL A 132 3.33 -6.84 -4.84
N LYS A 133 3.40 -8.15 -4.64
CA LYS A 133 2.25 -9.06 -4.73
C LYS A 133 2.24 -9.97 -3.51
N VAL A 134 1.08 -10.07 -2.85
CA VAL A 134 0.80 -10.95 -1.72
C VAL A 134 -0.41 -11.79 -2.10
N GLU A 135 -0.23 -13.11 -2.21
CA GLU A 135 -1.24 -14.05 -2.69
C GLU A 135 -1.48 -15.14 -1.63
N LYS A 136 -2.75 -15.47 -1.36
CA LYS A 136 -3.12 -16.48 -0.36
C LYS A 136 -2.60 -17.85 -0.80
N ALA A 137 -1.91 -18.53 0.10
CA ALA A 137 -1.24 -19.82 -0.12
C ALA A 137 -2.19 -21.02 -0.09
#